data_AF-A0A4R7T6U2-F1
#
_entry.id   AF-A0A4R7T6U2-F1
#
_cell.length_a   1.000
_cell.length_b   1.000
_cell.length_c   1.000
_cell.angle_alpha   90.00
_cell.angle_beta   90.00
_cell.angle_gamma   90.00
#
_symmetry.space_group_name_H-M   'P 1'
#
loop_
_entity.id
_entity.type
_entity.pdbx_description
1 polymer ?
#
loop_
_entity_poly.entity_id
_entity_poly.type
_entity_poly.pdbx_seq_one_letter_code
_entity_poly.pdbx_strand_id
1 'polypeptide(L)'
;MSEQLPPPQPNGEHGVNTYGTDDPEKQAEIEAARTAAAEERRTNREKLERYVSYGLNEEDAAGLIEHEEMLAARREALAASNPEEGEADKRARPRIYVRSLVDHAEGHDIGDWIDAGQDLEDIQRDVHSILSRSLHAHWTGEPADEWAIHDQEGFGHIELSEHEPLEVVCAIGKGIHEHGLAFAAWAEIHNQLNGGIDIHTLARFSDAYLGDFENAEAYAEHIVEEMNGDAALAELPDWLREIVRLDYQRMVEQLNTAPDVHIVDHDRGVWVFDCRV
;
A
#
# COMPACT_ATOMS: atom_id res chain seq x y z
N MET A 1 -23.88 -8.10 87.90
CA MET A 1 -24.68 -8.29 86.67
C MET A 1 -24.54 -7.05 85.83
N SER A 2 -23.75 -7.14 84.75
CA SER A 2 -23.79 -6.26 83.58
C SER A 2 -22.96 -6.96 82.51
N GLU A 3 -23.60 -7.85 81.74
CA GLU A 3 -23.03 -8.45 80.53
C GLU A 3 -22.87 -7.35 79.47
N GLN A 4 -21.64 -7.18 78.99
CA GLN A 4 -21.33 -6.33 77.84
C GLN A 4 -21.75 -7.05 76.56
N LEU A 5 -22.61 -6.41 75.77
CA LEU A 5 -22.94 -6.82 74.41
C LEU A 5 -21.68 -6.75 73.51
N PRO A 6 -21.51 -7.71 72.57
CA PRO A 6 -20.43 -7.66 71.59
C PRO A 6 -20.65 -6.54 70.55
N PRO A 7 -19.57 -6.00 69.94
CA PRO A 7 -19.65 -4.92 68.97
C PRO A 7 -20.31 -5.38 67.66
N PRO A 8 -20.86 -4.44 66.85
CA PRO A 8 -21.54 -4.78 65.61
C PRO A 8 -20.55 -5.33 64.58
N GLN A 9 -20.95 -6.39 63.88
CA GLN A 9 -20.17 -6.93 62.77
C GLN A 9 -20.20 -5.97 61.57
N PRO A 10 -19.08 -5.79 60.84
CA PRO A 10 -19.08 -5.01 59.62
C PRO A 10 -19.84 -5.75 58.52
N ASN A 11 -20.86 -5.10 57.94
CA ASN A 11 -21.52 -5.53 56.72
C ASN A 11 -20.50 -5.60 55.59
N GLY A 12 -20.04 -6.81 55.24
CA GLY A 12 -19.34 -7.08 53.99
C GLY A 12 -20.35 -7.35 52.88
N GLU A 13 -20.96 -6.31 52.33
CA GLU A 13 -21.62 -6.40 51.03
C GLU A 13 -20.54 -6.30 49.94
N HIS A 14 -20.01 -7.44 49.49
CA HIS A 14 -19.33 -7.50 48.21
C HIS A 14 -20.39 -7.47 47.10
N GLY A 15 -20.85 -6.26 46.77
CA GLY A 15 -21.53 -6.01 45.50
C GLY A 15 -20.56 -6.30 44.37
N VAL A 16 -20.87 -7.30 43.55
CA VAL A 16 -20.13 -7.53 42.31
C VAL A 16 -20.36 -6.30 41.45
N ASN A 17 -19.32 -5.48 41.29
CA ASN A 17 -19.33 -4.33 40.40
C ASN A 17 -19.84 -4.79 39.02
N THR A 18 -20.67 -3.98 38.35
CA THR A 18 -21.25 -4.24 37.01
C THR A 18 -20.21 -4.68 35.97
N TYR A 19 -18.93 -4.35 36.22
CA TYR A 19 -17.80 -4.64 35.35
C TYR A 19 -16.89 -5.79 35.84
N GLY A 20 -17.18 -6.42 36.98
CA GLY A 20 -16.40 -7.55 37.51
C GLY A 20 -14.98 -7.20 37.98
N THR A 21 -14.62 -5.92 38.00
CA THR A 21 -13.32 -5.38 38.44
C THR A 21 -13.54 -4.02 39.10
N ASP A 22 -12.81 -3.74 40.19
CA ASP A 22 -12.80 -2.43 40.87
C ASP A 22 -11.66 -1.52 40.39
N ASP A 23 -10.87 -2.01 39.43
CA ASP A 23 -9.81 -1.25 38.78
C ASP A 23 -10.42 -0.22 37.80
N PRO A 24 -10.26 1.10 38.05
CA PRO A 24 -10.87 2.14 37.23
C PRO A 24 -10.31 2.19 35.80
N GLU A 25 -9.07 1.78 35.56
CA GLU A 25 -8.49 1.73 34.21
C GLU A 25 -9.14 0.60 33.41
N LYS A 26 -9.30 -0.59 34.00
CA LYS A 26 -10.02 -1.71 33.35
C LYS A 26 -11.49 -1.42 33.12
N GLN A 27 -12.15 -0.68 34.01
CA GLN A 27 -13.53 -0.26 33.78
C GLN A 27 -13.63 0.68 32.57
N ALA A 28 -12.70 1.63 32.44
CA ALA A 28 -12.64 2.54 31.31
C ALA A 28 -12.38 1.79 29.99
N GLU A 29 -11.48 0.80 29.97
CA GLU A 29 -11.24 -0.06 28.80
C GLU A 29 -12.50 -0.86 28.39
N ILE A 30 -13.20 -1.46 29.36
CA ILE A 30 -14.43 -2.21 29.10
C ILE A 30 -15.54 -1.30 28.56
N GLU A 31 -15.66 -0.08 29.10
CA GLU A 31 -16.67 0.90 28.65
C GLU A 31 -16.34 1.46 27.26
N ALA A 32 -15.06 1.72 26.98
CA ALA A 32 -14.59 2.10 25.64
C ALA A 32 -14.87 0.99 24.62
N ALA A 33 -14.52 -0.26 24.93
CA ALA A 33 -14.78 -1.40 24.06
C ALA A 33 -16.27 -1.63 23.81
N ARG A 34 -17.12 -1.47 24.83
CA ARG A 34 -18.59 -1.55 24.67
C ARG A 34 -19.15 -0.42 23.80
N THR A 35 -18.60 0.78 23.93
CA THR A 35 -19.01 1.95 23.14
C THR A 35 -18.63 1.75 21.67
N ALA A 36 -17.38 1.36 21.39
CA ALA A 36 -16.91 1.04 20.04
C ALA A 36 -17.76 -0.08 19.40
N ALA A 37 -18.01 -1.18 20.12
CA ALA A 37 -18.86 -2.27 19.63
C ALA A 37 -20.33 -1.86 19.44
N ALA A 38 -20.82 -0.82 20.12
CA ALA A 38 -22.18 -0.30 19.93
C ALA A 38 -22.25 0.62 18.70
N GLU A 39 -21.22 1.42 18.46
CA GLU A 39 -21.08 2.23 17.24
C GLU A 39 -20.94 1.35 16.00
N GLU A 40 -20.09 0.32 16.05
CA GLU A 40 -19.92 -0.67 14.98
C GLU A 40 -21.26 -1.35 14.63
N ARG A 41 -21.99 -1.86 15.63
CA ARG A 41 -23.33 -2.44 15.44
C ARG A 41 -24.31 -1.44 14.84
N ARG A 42 -24.19 -0.16 15.15
CA ARG A 42 -25.04 0.89 14.57
C ARG A 42 -24.66 1.14 13.12
N THR A 43 -23.39 1.27 12.80
CA THR A 43 -22.89 1.42 11.43
C THR A 43 -23.29 0.25 10.56
N ASN A 44 -23.13 -0.98 11.04
CA ASN A 44 -23.54 -2.19 10.32
C ASN A 44 -25.04 -2.23 10.10
N ARG A 45 -25.84 -1.79 11.07
CA ARG A 45 -27.28 -1.66 10.89
C ARG A 45 -27.64 -0.62 9.83
N GLU A 46 -27.00 0.55 9.84
CA GLU A 46 -27.22 1.59 8.83
C GLU A 46 -26.80 1.10 7.42
N LYS A 47 -25.71 0.33 7.32
CA LYS A 47 -25.32 -0.36 6.07
C LYS A 47 -26.35 -1.40 5.63
N LEU A 48 -26.84 -2.23 6.56
CA LEU A 48 -27.83 -3.27 6.28
C LEU A 48 -29.12 -2.62 5.78
N GLU A 49 -29.63 -1.60 6.47
CA GLU A 49 -30.81 -0.84 6.06
C GLU A 49 -30.62 -0.22 4.67
N ARG A 50 -29.41 0.27 4.37
CA ARG A 50 -29.07 0.81 3.05
C ARG A 50 -29.06 -0.28 1.97
N TYR A 51 -28.42 -1.43 2.17
CA TYR A 51 -28.44 -2.54 1.21
C TYR A 51 -29.85 -3.10 1.00
N VAL A 52 -30.62 -3.25 2.09
CA VAL A 52 -32.02 -3.66 2.01
C VAL A 52 -32.86 -2.61 1.27
N SER A 53 -32.57 -1.32 1.42
CA SER A 53 -33.23 -0.27 0.63
C SER A 53 -32.93 -0.34 -0.87
N TYR A 54 -31.79 -0.94 -1.24
CA TYR A 54 -31.43 -1.23 -2.62
C TYR A 54 -32.11 -2.49 -3.16
N GLY A 55 -32.89 -3.19 -2.33
CA GLY A 55 -33.71 -4.35 -2.69
C GLY A 55 -33.09 -5.69 -2.34
N LEU A 56 -31.92 -5.72 -1.69
CA LEU A 56 -31.36 -6.97 -1.17
C LEU A 56 -32.23 -7.54 -0.06
N ASN A 57 -32.28 -8.88 0.00
CA ASN A 57 -32.79 -9.54 1.19
C ASN A 57 -31.80 -9.36 2.37
N GLU A 58 -32.28 -9.55 3.59
CA GLU A 58 -31.47 -9.34 4.80
C GLU A 58 -30.25 -10.27 4.88
N GLU A 59 -30.34 -11.49 4.33
CA GLU A 59 -29.26 -12.49 4.37
C GLU A 59 -28.09 -12.07 3.46
N ASP A 60 -28.38 -11.64 2.23
CA ASP A 60 -27.39 -11.16 1.27
C ASP A 60 -26.78 -9.83 1.72
N ALA A 61 -27.60 -8.93 2.28
CA ALA A 61 -27.11 -7.68 2.87
C ALA A 61 -26.18 -7.94 4.06
N ALA A 62 -26.49 -8.93 4.90
CA ALA A 62 -25.62 -9.35 6.01
C ALA A 62 -24.32 -9.97 5.47
N GLY A 63 -24.39 -10.84 4.46
CA GLY A 63 -23.21 -11.41 3.80
C GLY A 63 -22.31 -10.36 3.13
N LEU A 64 -22.88 -9.23 2.69
CA LEU A 64 -22.09 -8.10 2.23
C LEU A 64 -21.24 -7.49 3.34
N ILE A 65 -21.87 -7.22 4.49
CA ILE A 65 -21.24 -6.60 5.65
C ILE A 65 -20.20 -7.53 6.28
N GLU A 66 -20.52 -8.81 6.49
CA GLU A 66 -19.60 -9.78 7.10
C GLU A 66 -18.29 -9.92 6.32
N HIS A 67 -18.36 -9.87 4.99
CA HIS A 67 -17.17 -9.93 4.16
C HIS A 67 -16.39 -8.60 4.20
N GLU A 68 -17.05 -7.44 4.19
CA GLU A 68 -16.35 -6.15 4.42
C GLU A 68 -15.57 -6.17 5.74
N GLU A 69 -16.14 -6.74 6.80
CA GLU A 69 -15.46 -6.93 8.09
C GLU A 69 -14.31 -7.94 8.00
N MET A 70 -14.52 -9.08 7.32
CA MET A 70 -13.48 -10.08 7.11
C MET A 70 -12.26 -9.50 6.37
N LEU A 71 -12.51 -8.65 5.38
CA LEU A 71 -11.47 -7.92 4.65
C LEU A 71 -10.81 -6.84 5.49
N ALA A 72 -11.57 -6.11 6.30
CA ALA A 72 -11.01 -5.14 7.26
C ALA A 72 -10.08 -5.85 8.25
N ALA A 73 -10.47 -7.02 8.75
CA ALA A 73 -9.63 -7.86 9.61
C ALA A 73 -8.40 -8.38 8.85
N ARG A 74 -8.54 -8.78 7.58
CA ARG A 74 -7.40 -9.14 6.72
C ARG A 74 -6.45 -7.94 6.53
N ARG A 75 -6.98 -6.74 6.33
CA ARG A 75 -6.23 -5.47 6.25
C ARG A 75 -5.46 -5.19 7.53
N GLU A 76 -6.10 -5.31 8.69
CA GLU A 76 -5.45 -5.11 9.99
C GLU A 76 -4.37 -6.16 10.23
N ALA A 77 -4.61 -7.43 9.89
CA ALA A 77 -3.61 -8.49 10.01
C ALA A 77 -2.39 -8.24 9.10
N LEU A 78 -2.62 -7.76 7.87
CA LEU A 78 -1.55 -7.33 6.97
C LEU A 78 -0.80 -6.11 7.52
N ALA A 79 -1.51 -5.10 8.03
CA ALA A 79 -0.91 -3.89 8.59
C ALA A 79 -0.13 -4.16 9.89
N ALA A 80 -0.63 -5.05 10.76
CA ALA A 80 0.01 -5.44 12.02
C ALA A 80 1.26 -6.31 11.82
N SER A 81 1.49 -6.82 10.61
CA SER A 81 2.73 -7.54 10.26
C SER A 81 3.92 -6.61 9.95
N ASN A 82 3.76 -5.28 10.08
CA ASN A 82 4.75 -4.27 9.69
C ASN A 82 5.66 -3.82 10.86
N PRO A 83 7.01 -3.80 10.74
CA PRO A 83 7.91 -3.16 11.70
C PRO A 83 8.16 -1.67 11.41
N GLU A 84 8.87 -1.00 12.32
CA GLU A 84 9.10 0.46 12.40
C GLU A 84 9.64 1.13 11.11
N GLU A 85 9.26 2.41 10.95
CA GLU A 85 9.29 3.33 9.80
C GLU A 85 10.62 3.43 9.00
N GLY A 86 11.73 2.84 9.46
CA GLY A 86 13.00 2.77 8.73
C GLY A 86 13.05 1.69 7.64
N GLU A 87 12.17 0.68 7.69
CA GLU A 87 12.02 -0.40 6.71
C GLU A 87 10.86 -0.19 5.71
N ALA A 88 10.08 0.90 5.85
CA ALA A 88 8.82 1.09 5.12
C ALA A 88 8.98 1.19 3.59
N ASP A 89 10.06 1.82 3.11
CA ASP A 89 10.39 1.85 1.67
C ASP A 89 10.67 0.46 1.08
N LYS A 90 11.11 -0.49 1.91
CA LYS A 90 11.49 -1.84 1.46
C LYS A 90 10.30 -2.79 1.33
N ARG A 91 9.09 -2.40 1.76
CA ARG A 91 7.88 -3.25 1.65
C ARG A 91 6.61 -2.42 1.47
N ALA A 92 6.63 -1.46 0.55
CA ALA A 92 5.37 -0.99 -0.02
C ALA A 92 4.55 -2.23 -0.44
N ARG A 93 3.29 -2.30 0.01
CA ARG A 93 2.36 -3.38 -0.33
C ARG A 93 1.35 -2.78 -1.30
N PRO A 94 1.58 -2.89 -2.61
CA PRO A 94 0.73 -2.22 -3.57
C PRO A 94 -0.64 -2.88 -3.57
N ARG A 95 -1.70 -2.06 -3.58
CA ARG A 95 -3.08 -2.52 -3.57
C ARG A 95 -3.91 -1.71 -4.54
N ILE A 96 -4.86 -2.36 -5.18
CA ILE A 96 -5.82 -1.72 -6.09
C ILE A 96 -7.23 -1.87 -5.52
N TYR A 97 -8.04 -0.82 -5.59
CA TYR A 97 -9.46 -0.90 -5.29
C TYR A 97 -10.21 -1.17 -6.59
N VAL A 98 -10.80 -2.37 -6.68
CA VAL A 98 -11.58 -2.80 -7.84
C VAL A 98 -13.06 -2.70 -7.52
N ARG A 99 -13.84 -2.12 -8.43
CA ARG A 99 -15.29 -1.99 -8.30
C ARG A 99 -16.04 -2.54 -9.50
N SER A 100 -17.29 -2.93 -9.28
CA SER A 100 -18.27 -3.27 -10.33
C SER A 100 -18.72 -2.01 -11.06
N LEU A 101 -18.55 -1.96 -12.39
CA LEU A 101 -18.96 -0.82 -13.19
C LEU A 101 -20.47 -0.73 -13.36
N VAL A 102 -21.15 -1.88 -13.40
CA VAL A 102 -22.61 -1.95 -13.53
C VAL A 102 -23.28 -1.36 -12.29
N ASP A 103 -22.86 -1.77 -11.10
CA ASP A 103 -23.39 -1.23 -9.84
C ASP A 103 -23.08 0.26 -9.70
N HIS A 104 -21.88 0.68 -10.10
CA HIS A 104 -21.46 2.08 -10.03
C HIS A 104 -22.31 2.98 -10.93
N ALA A 105 -22.63 2.53 -12.14
CA ALA A 105 -23.50 3.25 -13.06
C ALA A 105 -24.93 3.45 -12.51
N GLU A 106 -25.37 2.56 -11.61
CA GLU A 106 -26.65 2.64 -10.91
C GLU A 106 -26.57 3.43 -9.58
N GLY A 107 -25.39 3.95 -9.24
CA GLY A 107 -25.15 4.76 -8.04
C GLY A 107 -24.75 3.95 -6.80
N HIS A 108 -24.34 2.69 -6.98
CA HIS A 108 -23.91 1.81 -5.91
C HIS A 108 -22.39 1.60 -5.96
N ASP A 109 -21.70 1.87 -4.86
CA ASP A 109 -20.26 1.65 -4.75
C ASP A 109 -20.00 0.27 -4.15
N ILE A 110 -19.86 -0.72 -5.02
CA ILE A 110 -19.50 -2.09 -4.66
C ILE A 110 -18.14 -2.40 -5.27
N GLY A 111 -17.16 -2.49 -4.38
CA GLY A 111 -15.78 -2.80 -4.71
C GLY A 111 -15.01 -3.19 -3.48
N ASP A 112 -13.75 -3.55 -3.68
CA ASP A 112 -12.84 -3.92 -2.60
C ASP A 112 -11.36 -3.78 -2.99
N TRP A 113 -10.51 -3.70 -1.98
CA TRP A 113 -9.06 -3.65 -2.11
C TRP A 113 -8.48 -5.04 -2.33
N ILE A 114 -7.65 -5.17 -3.37
CA ILE A 114 -6.92 -6.37 -3.73
C ILE A 114 -5.42 -6.12 -3.54
N ASP A 115 -4.71 -7.08 -2.93
CA ASP A 115 -3.24 -7.07 -2.88
C ASP A 115 -2.70 -7.31 -4.28
N ALA A 116 -1.94 -6.36 -4.84
CA ALA A 116 -1.37 -6.48 -6.17
C ALA A 116 -0.06 -7.31 -6.19
N GLY A 117 0.51 -7.60 -5.02
CA GLY A 117 1.71 -8.43 -4.87
C GLY A 117 1.46 -9.94 -4.91
N GLN A 118 0.20 -10.38 -4.93
CA GLN A 118 -0.15 -11.81 -5.02
C GLN A 118 -0.07 -12.35 -6.46
N ASP A 119 -0.27 -13.65 -6.64
CA ASP A 119 -0.26 -14.28 -7.96
C ASP A 119 -1.44 -13.82 -8.83
N LEU A 120 -1.25 -13.81 -10.15
CA LEU A 120 -2.25 -13.30 -11.10
C LEU A 120 -3.58 -14.04 -10.97
N GLU A 121 -3.54 -15.36 -10.81
CA GLU A 121 -4.73 -16.18 -10.60
C GLU A 121 -5.47 -15.82 -9.32
N ASP A 122 -4.74 -15.43 -8.27
CA ASP A 122 -5.33 -15.01 -7.01
C ASP A 122 -5.98 -13.62 -7.14
N ILE A 123 -5.34 -12.67 -7.83
CA ILE A 123 -5.93 -11.36 -8.17
C ILE A 123 -7.21 -11.55 -8.99
N GLN A 124 -7.19 -12.40 -10.03
CA GLN A 124 -8.36 -12.70 -10.85
C GLN A 124 -9.50 -13.31 -10.03
N ARG A 125 -9.17 -14.21 -9.09
CA ARG A 125 -10.15 -14.79 -8.17
C ARG A 125 -10.73 -13.75 -7.22
N ASP A 126 -9.92 -12.83 -6.71
CA ASP A 126 -10.39 -11.74 -5.85
C ASP A 126 -11.32 -10.81 -6.63
N VAL A 127 -10.98 -10.42 -7.88
CA VAL A 127 -11.87 -9.65 -8.78
C VAL A 127 -13.20 -10.40 -9.00
N HIS A 128 -13.15 -11.69 -9.33
CA HIS A 128 -14.37 -12.48 -9.51
C HIS A 128 -15.21 -12.57 -8.24
N SER A 129 -14.57 -12.69 -7.08
CA SER A 129 -15.25 -12.70 -5.77
C SER A 129 -16.01 -11.39 -5.54
N ILE A 130 -15.39 -10.24 -5.82
CA ILE A 130 -16.03 -8.92 -5.74
C ILE A 130 -17.28 -8.87 -6.65
N LEU A 131 -17.12 -9.28 -7.90
CA LEU A 131 -18.20 -9.21 -8.90
C LEU A 131 -19.34 -10.20 -8.65
N SER A 132 -19.06 -11.35 -8.05
CA SER A 132 -20.09 -12.32 -7.64
C SER A 132 -21.00 -11.81 -6.51
N ARG A 133 -20.59 -10.74 -5.84
CA ARG A 133 -21.30 -10.11 -4.72
C ARG A 133 -21.91 -8.76 -5.09
N SER A 134 -21.83 -8.37 -6.38
CA SER A 134 -22.50 -7.20 -6.93
C SER A 134 -24.02 -7.24 -6.73
N LEU A 135 -24.68 -6.07 -6.78
CA LEU A 135 -26.15 -6.04 -6.85
C LEU A 135 -26.60 -6.67 -8.16
N HIS A 136 -25.88 -6.43 -9.25
CA HIS A 136 -26.11 -7.10 -10.51
C HIS A 136 -26.24 -8.63 -10.33
N ALA A 137 -25.24 -9.26 -9.68
CA ALA A 137 -25.26 -10.69 -9.42
C ALA A 137 -26.42 -11.14 -8.54
N HIS A 138 -26.78 -10.34 -7.54
CA HIS A 138 -27.96 -10.61 -6.72
C HIS A 138 -29.25 -10.64 -7.57
N TRP A 139 -29.40 -9.71 -8.52
CA TRP A 139 -30.62 -9.59 -9.33
C TRP A 139 -30.70 -10.58 -10.49
N THR A 140 -29.58 -10.86 -11.15
CA THR A 140 -29.53 -11.69 -12.36
C THR A 140 -29.18 -13.14 -12.05
N GLY A 141 -28.53 -13.41 -10.91
CA GLY A 141 -27.91 -14.69 -10.61
C GLY A 141 -26.59 -14.92 -11.32
N GLU A 142 -26.04 -13.91 -12.03
CA GLU A 142 -24.81 -13.98 -12.80
C GLU A 142 -23.84 -12.87 -12.34
N PRO A 143 -22.54 -13.15 -12.10
CA PRO A 143 -21.56 -12.12 -11.72
C PRO A 143 -21.55 -10.93 -12.68
N ALA A 144 -21.28 -9.73 -12.17
CA ALA A 144 -21.05 -8.58 -13.04
C ALA A 144 -19.85 -8.84 -13.97
N ASP A 145 -19.98 -8.52 -15.25
CA ASP A 145 -18.94 -8.77 -16.24
C ASP A 145 -17.91 -7.63 -16.32
N GLU A 146 -18.29 -6.42 -15.90
CA GLU A 146 -17.49 -5.20 -16.07
C GLU A 146 -16.99 -4.65 -14.74
N TRP A 147 -15.69 -4.38 -14.67
CA TRP A 147 -15.00 -3.85 -13.49
C TRP A 147 -13.93 -2.83 -13.89
N ALA A 148 -13.50 -2.06 -12.89
CA ALA A 148 -12.50 -1.01 -13.04
C ALA A 148 -11.63 -0.88 -11.80
N ILE A 149 -10.37 -0.50 -11.99
CA ILE A 149 -9.47 -0.02 -10.94
C ILE A 149 -9.86 1.42 -10.65
N HIS A 150 -10.47 1.67 -9.50
CA HIS A 150 -10.92 3.01 -9.15
C HIS A 150 -9.92 3.78 -8.29
N ASP A 151 -9.14 3.06 -7.49
CA ASP A 151 -8.12 3.66 -6.62
C ASP A 151 -6.91 2.72 -6.47
N GLN A 152 -5.79 3.27 -6.03
CA GLN A 152 -4.55 2.54 -5.82
C GLN A 152 -3.75 3.07 -4.62
N GLU A 153 -3.05 2.18 -3.93
CA GLU A 153 -2.20 2.51 -2.80
C GLU A 153 -0.86 1.76 -2.90
N GLY A 154 0.23 2.37 -2.43
CA GLY A 154 1.53 1.69 -2.32
C GLY A 154 2.28 1.51 -3.64
N PHE A 155 1.82 2.14 -4.72
CA PHE A 155 2.47 2.12 -6.03
C PHE A 155 3.57 3.18 -6.19
N GLY A 156 3.73 4.14 -5.26
CA GLY A 156 4.69 5.23 -5.43
C GLY A 156 4.21 6.24 -6.46
N HIS A 157 5.03 6.57 -7.46
CA HIS A 157 4.71 7.59 -8.47
C HIS A 157 3.99 7.07 -9.71
N ILE A 158 3.86 5.74 -9.88
CA ILE A 158 3.17 5.17 -11.03
C ILE A 158 1.66 5.31 -10.87
N GLU A 159 1.02 5.77 -11.93
CA GLU A 159 -0.44 5.87 -12.04
C GLU A 159 -0.97 4.76 -12.94
N LEU A 160 -1.71 3.81 -12.35
CA LEU A 160 -2.37 2.75 -13.11
C LEU A 160 -3.60 3.30 -13.84
N SER A 161 -3.85 2.80 -15.05
CA SER A 161 -5.10 3.05 -15.76
C SER A 161 -6.29 2.40 -15.06
N GLU A 162 -7.50 2.97 -15.21
CA GLU A 162 -8.76 2.37 -14.74
C GLU A 162 -9.00 0.96 -15.32
N HIS A 163 -8.40 0.69 -16.49
CA HIS A 163 -8.46 -0.59 -17.19
C HIS A 163 -7.08 -1.21 -17.39
N GLU A 164 -6.14 -0.95 -16.47
CA GLU A 164 -4.81 -1.54 -16.53
C GLU A 164 -4.91 -3.08 -16.59
N PRO A 165 -4.16 -3.77 -17.48
CA PRO A 165 -4.15 -5.22 -17.51
C PRO A 165 -3.69 -5.80 -16.18
N LEU A 166 -4.39 -6.83 -15.67
CA LEU A 166 -4.04 -7.45 -14.38
C LEU A 166 -2.64 -8.06 -14.38
N GLU A 167 -2.15 -8.50 -15.55
CA GLU A 167 -0.77 -8.96 -15.73
C GLU A 167 0.25 -7.85 -15.40
N VAL A 168 -0.03 -6.62 -15.83
CA VAL A 168 0.80 -5.44 -15.56
C VAL A 168 0.71 -5.06 -14.09
N VAL A 169 -0.50 -4.99 -13.53
CA VAL A 169 -0.72 -4.73 -12.10
C VAL A 169 0.04 -5.73 -11.23
N CYS A 170 -0.07 -7.03 -11.54
CA CYS A 170 0.63 -8.10 -10.82
C CYS A 170 2.15 -7.96 -10.96
N ALA A 171 2.67 -7.68 -12.17
CA ALA A 171 4.10 -7.52 -12.41
C ALA A 171 4.68 -6.35 -11.60
N ILE A 172 3.98 -5.20 -11.59
CA ILE A 172 4.38 -4.03 -10.78
C ILE A 172 4.27 -4.34 -9.30
N GLY A 173 3.15 -4.93 -8.86
CA GLY A 173 2.91 -5.27 -7.47
C GLY A 173 3.99 -6.19 -6.89
N LYS A 174 4.34 -7.25 -7.62
CA LYS A 174 5.43 -8.18 -7.26
C LYS A 174 6.79 -7.51 -7.32
N GLY A 175 7.07 -6.73 -8.36
CA GLY A 175 8.34 -6.04 -8.51
C GLY A 175 8.59 -5.03 -7.38
N ILE A 176 7.57 -4.29 -6.96
CA ILE A 176 7.65 -3.40 -5.78
C ILE A 176 7.83 -4.20 -4.49
N HIS A 177 7.18 -5.36 -4.36
CA HIS A 177 7.38 -6.22 -3.18
C HIS A 177 8.82 -6.73 -3.07
N GLU A 178 9.47 -7.03 -4.20
CA GLU A 178 10.83 -7.58 -4.25
C GLU A 178 11.92 -6.49 -4.20
N HIS A 179 11.72 -5.39 -4.92
CA HIS A 179 12.74 -4.37 -5.17
C HIS A 179 12.40 -2.99 -4.59
N GLY A 180 11.24 -2.83 -3.97
CA GLY A 180 10.78 -1.56 -3.40
C GLY A 180 10.30 -0.56 -4.46
N LEU A 181 10.13 0.70 -4.03
CA LEU A 181 9.60 1.78 -4.88
C LEU A 181 10.50 2.17 -6.06
N ALA A 182 11.78 1.77 -6.05
CA ALA A 182 12.64 1.89 -7.23
C ALA A 182 12.05 1.15 -8.44
N PHE A 183 11.37 0.02 -8.23
CA PHE A 183 10.70 -0.70 -9.30
C PHE A 183 9.51 0.09 -9.87
N ALA A 184 8.78 0.80 -9.02
CA ALA A 184 7.71 1.68 -9.48
C ALA A 184 8.24 2.84 -10.32
N ALA A 185 9.35 3.45 -9.90
CA ALA A 185 10.03 4.50 -10.67
C ALA A 185 10.46 3.99 -12.06
N TRP A 186 11.02 2.77 -12.12
CA TRP A 186 11.35 2.11 -13.38
C TRP A 186 10.13 1.93 -14.29
N ALA A 187 9.02 1.42 -13.73
CA ALA A 187 7.78 1.24 -14.47
C ALA A 187 7.23 2.57 -15.01
N GLU A 188 7.29 3.64 -14.22
CA GLU A 188 6.80 4.97 -14.60
C GLU A 188 7.64 5.62 -15.71
N ILE A 189 8.97 5.47 -15.67
CA ILE A 189 9.86 5.92 -16.77
C ILE A 189 9.36 5.34 -18.10
N HIS A 190 9.09 4.04 -18.13
CA HIS A 190 8.65 3.38 -19.37
C HIS A 190 7.21 3.68 -19.75
N ASN A 191 6.33 3.87 -18.77
CA ASN A 191 4.98 4.36 -19.01
C ASN A 191 5.01 5.69 -19.80
N GLN A 192 5.85 6.63 -19.36
CA GLN A 192 6.01 7.94 -20.02
C GLN A 192 6.68 7.85 -21.39
N LEU A 193 7.73 7.04 -21.53
CA LEU A 193 8.47 6.92 -22.78
C LEU A 193 7.69 6.18 -23.87
N ASN A 194 6.93 5.15 -23.50
CA ASN A 194 6.28 4.23 -24.45
C ASN A 194 4.78 4.47 -24.60
N GLY A 195 4.16 5.28 -23.73
CA GLY A 195 2.71 5.48 -23.66
C GLY A 195 1.96 4.27 -23.09
N GLY A 196 2.62 3.50 -22.23
CA GLY A 196 2.09 2.32 -21.57
C GLY A 196 3.19 1.42 -21.00
N ILE A 197 2.80 0.48 -20.14
CA ILE A 197 3.73 -0.39 -19.43
C ILE A 197 3.82 -1.74 -20.12
N ASP A 198 5.05 -2.20 -20.38
CA ASP A 198 5.35 -3.50 -20.96
C ASP A 198 6.08 -4.40 -19.94
N ILE A 199 5.51 -5.57 -19.66
CA ILE A 199 6.04 -6.53 -18.69
C ILE A 199 7.45 -7.02 -19.05
N HIS A 200 7.81 -7.07 -20.34
CA HIS A 200 9.14 -7.50 -20.74
C HIS A 200 10.19 -6.45 -20.38
N THR A 201 9.84 -5.18 -20.49
CA THR A 201 10.67 -4.05 -20.07
C THR A 201 10.81 -4.01 -18.54
N LEU A 202 9.73 -4.27 -17.80
CA LEU A 202 9.78 -4.37 -16.34
C LEU A 202 10.76 -5.46 -15.86
N ALA A 203 10.80 -6.60 -16.54
CA ALA A 203 11.69 -7.70 -16.19
C ALA A 203 13.19 -7.34 -16.29
N ARG A 204 13.54 -6.26 -16.99
CA ARG A 204 14.93 -5.79 -17.16
C ARG A 204 15.40 -4.88 -16.03
N PHE A 205 14.56 -4.66 -15.01
CA PHE A 205 14.88 -3.84 -13.84
C PHE A 205 16.26 -4.15 -13.24
N SER A 206 16.59 -5.43 -13.03
CA SER A 206 17.87 -5.82 -12.41
C SER A 206 19.10 -5.47 -13.26
N ASP A 207 18.94 -5.44 -14.59
CA ASP A 207 20.00 -5.03 -15.52
C ASP A 207 20.06 -3.50 -15.64
N ALA A 208 18.92 -2.82 -15.49
CA ALA A 208 18.79 -1.37 -15.60
C ALA A 208 19.23 -0.63 -14.34
N TYR A 209 18.99 -1.19 -13.16
CA TYR A 209 19.15 -0.49 -11.91
C TYR A 209 20.62 -0.32 -11.53
N LEU A 210 21.11 0.92 -11.58
CA LEU A 210 22.49 1.27 -11.28
C LEU A 210 22.72 1.55 -9.79
N GLY A 211 21.67 1.83 -9.02
CA GLY A 211 21.73 1.94 -7.57
C GLY A 211 20.91 3.07 -6.97
N ASP A 212 21.11 3.25 -5.66
CA ASP A 212 20.54 4.31 -4.83
C ASP A 212 21.67 5.19 -4.30
N PHE A 213 21.58 6.49 -4.54
CA PHE A 213 22.62 7.48 -4.24
C PHE A 213 22.04 8.63 -3.41
N GLU A 214 22.85 9.28 -2.58
CA GLU A 214 22.40 10.39 -1.73
C GLU A 214 21.87 11.58 -2.55
N ASN A 215 22.38 11.77 -3.76
CA ASN A 215 21.95 12.77 -4.74
C ASN A 215 22.60 12.48 -6.12
N ALA A 216 22.23 13.26 -7.13
CA ALA A 216 22.78 13.11 -8.47
C ALA A 216 24.30 13.38 -8.57
N GLU A 217 24.86 14.27 -7.75
CA GLU A 217 26.31 14.53 -7.74
C GLU A 217 27.08 13.32 -7.22
N ALA A 218 26.57 12.62 -6.20
CA ALA A 218 27.15 11.37 -5.70
C ALA A 218 27.18 10.27 -6.79
N TYR A 219 26.17 10.21 -7.66
CA TYR A 219 26.21 9.33 -8.83
C TYR A 219 27.26 9.77 -9.86
N ALA A 220 27.40 11.08 -10.10
CA ALA A 220 28.45 11.59 -10.98
C ALA A 220 29.86 11.30 -10.46
N GLU A 221 30.08 11.42 -9.14
CA GLU A 221 31.30 10.99 -8.45
C GLU A 221 31.54 9.49 -8.65
N HIS A 222 30.52 8.65 -8.43
CA HIS A 222 30.60 7.21 -8.65
C HIS A 222 31.05 6.84 -10.08
N ILE A 223 30.52 7.51 -11.12
CA ILE A 223 30.98 7.30 -12.51
C ILE A 223 32.47 7.61 -12.64
N VAL A 224 32.96 8.69 -12.04
CA VAL A 224 34.37 9.08 -12.11
C VAL A 224 35.24 8.05 -11.40
N GLU A 225 34.82 7.54 -10.25
CA GLU A 225 35.51 6.48 -9.53
C GLU A 225 35.61 5.19 -10.36
N GLU A 226 34.49 4.73 -10.93
CA GLU A 226 34.44 3.52 -11.79
C GLU A 226 35.36 3.64 -13.02
N MET A 227 35.51 4.86 -13.55
CA MET A 227 36.39 5.14 -14.69
C MET A 227 37.85 5.41 -14.30
N ASN A 228 38.23 5.20 -13.03
CA ASN A 228 39.54 5.53 -12.47
C ASN A 228 39.94 7.00 -12.72
N GLY A 229 39.00 7.93 -12.56
CA GLY A 229 39.21 9.36 -12.79
C GLY A 229 40.38 9.94 -11.99
N ASP A 230 40.59 9.47 -10.76
CA ASP A 230 41.75 9.86 -9.94
C ASP A 230 43.09 9.53 -10.60
N ALA A 231 43.19 8.38 -11.26
CA ALA A 231 44.39 8.01 -12.01
C ALA A 231 44.58 8.95 -13.21
N ALA A 232 43.50 9.29 -13.92
CA ALA A 232 43.56 10.24 -15.04
C ALA A 232 43.97 11.66 -14.58
N LEU A 233 43.51 12.11 -13.40
CA LEU A 233 43.92 13.37 -12.79
C LEU A 233 45.39 13.34 -12.32
N ALA A 234 45.88 12.20 -11.84
CA ALA A 234 47.28 12.04 -11.41
C ALA A 234 48.29 12.19 -12.56
N GLU A 235 47.91 11.78 -13.78
CA GLU A 235 48.74 11.91 -15.00
C GLU A 235 48.89 13.38 -15.47
N LEU A 236 48.11 14.31 -14.93
CA LEU A 236 48.27 15.73 -15.26
C LEU A 236 49.62 16.28 -14.74
N PRO A 237 50.23 17.24 -15.46
CA PRO A 237 51.37 18.01 -14.95
C PRO A 237 51.08 18.65 -13.58
N ASP A 238 52.09 18.74 -12.71
CA ASP A 238 51.93 19.24 -11.33
C ASP A 238 51.18 20.57 -11.24
N TRP A 239 51.50 21.51 -12.14
CA TRP A 239 50.87 22.84 -12.16
C TRP A 239 49.38 22.82 -12.55
N LEU A 240 48.92 21.78 -13.26
CA LEU A 240 47.51 21.61 -13.62
C LEU A 240 46.71 20.94 -12.49
N ARG A 241 47.32 20.01 -11.73
CA ARG A 241 46.62 19.32 -10.63
C ARG A 241 46.08 20.28 -9.56
N GLU A 242 46.77 21.40 -9.33
CA GLU A 242 46.35 22.38 -8.33
C GLU A 242 45.08 23.17 -8.75
N ILE A 243 44.83 23.33 -10.06
CA ILE A 243 43.78 24.20 -10.60
C ILE A 243 42.63 23.46 -11.30
N VAL A 244 42.83 22.21 -11.71
CA VAL A 244 41.79 21.40 -12.36
C VAL A 244 40.89 20.77 -11.29
N ARG A 245 39.59 20.99 -11.41
CA ARG A 245 38.55 20.30 -10.63
C ARG A 245 37.52 19.74 -11.59
N LEU A 246 37.03 18.54 -11.31
CA LEU A 246 35.91 17.99 -12.04
C LEU A 246 34.65 18.72 -11.63
N ASP A 247 33.85 19.09 -12.62
CA ASP A 247 32.60 19.83 -12.43
C ASP A 247 31.45 18.82 -12.42
N TYR A 248 31.20 18.22 -11.26
CA TYR A 248 30.15 17.22 -11.08
C TYR A 248 28.76 17.79 -11.36
N GLN A 249 28.52 19.06 -11.03
CA GLN A 249 27.27 19.73 -11.36
C GLN A 249 27.03 19.73 -12.87
N ARG A 250 28.05 20.10 -13.66
CA ARG A 250 27.95 20.04 -15.12
C ARG A 250 27.79 18.61 -15.64
N MET A 251 28.40 17.61 -15.00
CA MET A 251 28.20 16.21 -15.36
C MET A 251 26.75 15.79 -15.15
N VAL A 252 26.14 16.15 -14.01
CA VAL A 252 24.72 15.91 -13.73
C VAL A 252 23.81 16.58 -14.76
N GLU A 253 24.08 17.84 -15.12
CA GLU A 253 23.34 18.54 -16.18
C GLU A 253 23.37 17.78 -17.52
N GLN A 254 24.52 17.18 -17.86
CA GLN A 254 24.67 16.36 -19.05
C GLN A 254 23.93 15.02 -18.93
N LEU A 255 24.01 14.35 -17.79
CA LEU A 255 23.31 13.09 -17.53
C LEU A 255 21.79 13.26 -17.63
N ASN A 256 21.24 14.32 -17.03
CA ASN A 256 19.80 14.63 -17.08
C ASN A 256 19.28 14.96 -18.48
N THR A 257 20.16 15.29 -19.42
CA THR A 257 19.80 15.53 -20.83
C THR A 257 19.96 14.28 -21.69
N ALA A 258 20.73 13.28 -21.21
CA ALA A 258 20.95 12.06 -21.94
C ALA A 258 19.72 11.15 -21.86
N PRO A 259 19.27 10.55 -22.98
CA PRO A 259 18.12 9.63 -22.96
C PRO A 259 18.45 8.26 -22.36
N ASP A 260 19.73 7.97 -22.14
CA ASP A 260 20.23 6.65 -21.77
C ASP A 260 20.20 6.41 -20.25
N VAL A 261 20.22 7.48 -19.44
CA VAL A 261 20.29 7.38 -17.98
C VAL A 261 19.18 8.23 -17.38
N HIS A 262 18.38 7.61 -16.52
CA HIS A 262 17.33 8.29 -15.79
C HIS A 262 17.69 8.35 -14.31
N ILE A 263 17.67 9.57 -13.77
CA ILE A 263 17.86 9.86 -12.34
C ILE A 263 16.48 10.26 -11.81
N VAL A 264 15.98 9.53 -10.81
CA VAL A 264 14.66 9.75 -10.21
C VAL A 264 14.83 10.10 -8.74
N ASP A 265 14.37 11.28 -8.34
CA ASP A 265 14.40 11.72 -6.95
C ASP A 265 13.46 10.90 -6.06
N HIS A 266 13.88 10.66 -4.83
CA HIS A 266 13.06 10.14 -3.72
C HIS A 266 13.43 10.87 -2.42
N ASP A 267 12.72 10.58 -1.33
CA ASP A 267 12.83 11.32 -0.06
C ASP A 267 14.24 11.34 0.56
N ARG A 268 15.10 10.37 0.21
CA ARG A 268 16.44 10.22 0.79
C ARG A 268 17.58 10.30 -0.23
N GLY A 269 17.28 10.56 -1.50
CA GLY A 269 18.29 10.59 -2.54
C GLY A 269 17.71 10.38 -3.93
N VAL A 270 18.44 9.63 -4.76
CA VAL A 270 18.07 9.36 -6.14
C VAL A 270 18.26 7.88 -6.50
N TRP A 271 17.30 7.33 -7.23
CA TRP A 271 17.48 6.07 -7.94
C TRP A 271 18.00 6.35 -9.34
N VAL A 272 18.89 5.48 -9.82
CA VAL A 272 19.50 5.64 -11.13
C VAL A 272 19.29 4.40 -11.98
N PHE A 273 18.90 4.60 -13.24
CA PHE A 273 18.58 3.56 -14.20
C PHE A 273 19.32 3.77 -15.53
N ASP A 274 19.87 2.71 -16.11
CA ASP A 274 20.30 2.66 -17.51
C ASP A 274 19.11 2.18 -18.37
N CYS A 275 18.65 3.00 -19.31
CA CYS A 275 17.53 2.68 -20.18
C CYS A 275 17.95 2.06 -21.53
N ARG A 276 19.25 1.80 -21.74
CA ARG A 276 19.76 1.11 -22.95
C ARG A 276 19.63 -0.41 -22.89
N VAL A 277 19.30 -0.93 -21.70
CA VAL A 277 18.90 -2.32 -21.54
C VAL A 277 17.47 -2.45 -22.03
#